data_AF-A0A3C1ZGY8-F1
#
_entry.id   AF-A0A3C1ZGY8-F1
#
_cell.length_a   1.000
_cell.length_b   1.000
_cell.length_c   1.000
_cell.angle_alpha   90.00
_cell.angle_beta   90.00
_cell.angle_gamma   90.00
#
_symmetry.space_group_name_H-M   'P 1'
#
loop_
_entity.id
_entity.type
_entity.pdbx_description
1 polymer ?
#
loop_
_entity_poly.entity_id
_entity_poly.type
_entity_poly.pdbx_seq_one_letter_code
_entity_poly.pdbx_strand_id
1 'polypeptide(L)'
;MTRRPTLWLPGTDHAGIATQNVVEKKLRKEGKDKRDIGREAFVEETWKVAKEHKAIILRQLAKIGSSVDWTRERFTLDEGLSRAVREVFVSLYERGLIYKGEYLVNW
;
A
#
# COMPACT_ATOMS: atom_id res chain seq x y z
N MET A 1 6.21 -25.75 21.24
CA MET A 1 6.57 -24.32 21.35
C MET A 1 7.84 -24.18 22.17
N THR A 2 8.83 -23.38 21.73
CA THR A 2 10.18 -23.24 22.35
C THR A 2 10.26 -22.26 23.53
N ARG A 3 9.11 -21.78 24.04
CA ARG A 3 8.99 -20.77 25.13
C ARG A 3 9.71 -19.44 24.86
N ARG A 4 10.02 -19.12 23.60
CA ARG A 4 10.51 -17.80 23.21
C ARG A 4 9.32 -16.86 22.94
N PRO A 5 9.32 -15.63 23.47
CA PRO A 5 8.34 -14.63 23.07
C PRO A 5 8.44 -14.39 21.56
N THR A 6 7.30 -14.45 20.86
CA THR A 6 7.21 -14.21 19.42
C THR A 6 6.13 -13.15 19.18
N LEU A 7 6.48 -12.11 18.42
CA LEU A 7 5.54 -11.15 17.88
C LEU A 7 5.59 -11.24 16.35
N TRP A 8 4.45 -11.55 15.74
CA TRP A 8 4.31 -11.58 14.28
C TRP A 8 3.19 -10.62 13.88
N LEU A 9 3.58 -9.48 13.31
CA LEU A 9 2.65 -8.43 12.89
C LEU A 9 2.19 -8.68 11.45
N PRO A 10 0.88 -8.81 11.20
CA PRO A 10 0.36 -8.89 9.85
C PRO A 10 0.29 -7.50 9.22
N GLY A 11 0.46 -7.42 7.90
CA GLY A 11 0.24 -6.18 7.18
C GLY A 11 0.09 -6.38 5.68
N THR A 12 -0.46 -5.35 5.03
CA THR A 12 -0.69 -5.33 3.58
C THR A 12 -0.09 -4.07 2.96
N ASP A 13 0.43 -4.21 1.74
CA ASP A 13 0.98 -3.11 0.96
C ASP A 13 -0.03 -2.60 -0.07
N HIS A 14 -0.16 -1.27 -0.16
CA HIS A 14 -0.90 -0.58 -1.20
C HIS A 14 -0.32 -0.78 -2.61
N ALA A 15 0.95 -1.16 -2.72
CA ALA A 15 1.63 -1.57 -3.94
C ALA A 15 1.58 -0.57 -5.13
N GLY A 16 1.42 0.73 -4.85
CA GLY A 16 1.51 1.85 -5.82
C GLY A 16 1.12 1.50 -7.27
N ILE A 17 2.13 1.39 -8.13
CA ILE A 17 1.99 1.11 -9.58
C ILE A 17 1.27 -0.22 -9.87
N ALA A 18 1.50 -1.26 -9.05
CA ALA A 18 0.85 -2.56 -9.26
C ALA A 18 -0.67 -2.47 -9.07
N THR A 19 -1.13 -1.80 -8.02
CA THR A 19 -2.57 -1.56 -7.78
C THR A 19 -3.14 -0.64 -8.85
N GLN A 20 -2.42 0.41 -9.24
CA GLN A 20 -2.81 1.29 -10.35
C GLN A 20 -3.05 0.49 -11.64
N ASN A 21 -2.16 -0.44 -11.99
CA ASN A 21 -2.29 -1.28 -13.18
C ASN A 21 -3.52 -2.21 -13.12
N VAL A 22 -3.89 -2.69 -11.93
CA VAL A 22 -5.11 -3.50 -11.76
C VAL A 22 -6.36 -2.65 -12.02
N VAL A 23 -6.41 -1.43 -11.45
CA VAL A 23 -7.53 -0.49 -11.65
C VAL A 23 -7.62 -0.07 -13.12
N GLU A 24 -6.51 0.30 -13.76
CA GLU A 24 -6.49 0.67 -15.17
C GLU A 24 -6.94 -0.50 -16.08
N LYS A 25 -6.54 -1.74 -15.77
CA LYS A 25 -7.04 -2.92 -16.51
C LYS A 25 -8.54 -3.12 -16.33
N LYS A 26 -9.10 -2.82 -15.15
CA LYS A 26 -10.54 -2.87 -14.90
C LYS A 26 -11.27 -1.80 -15.72
N LEU A 27 -10.82 -0.54 -15.67
CA LEU A 27 -11.40 0.56 -16.45
C LEU A 27 -11.37 0.28 -17.95
N ARG A 28 -10.26 -0.26 -18.47
CA ARG A 28 -10.14 -0.66 -19.88
C ARG A 28 -11.18 -1.70 -20.30
N LYS A 29 -11.56 -2.64 -19.42
CA LYS A 29 -12.64 -3.60 -19.71
C LYS A 29 -14.01 -2.93 -19.79
N GLU A 30 -14.18 -1.80 -19.12
CA GLU A 30 -15.37 -0.96 -19.17
C GLU A 30 -15.32 0.09 -20.30
N GLY A 31 -14.27 0.07 -21.13
CA GLY A 31 -14.07 1.02 -22.22
C GLY A 31 -13.68 2.44 -21.78
N LYS A 32 -13.16 2.60 -20.56
CA LYS A 32 -12.75 3.88 -19.97
C LYS A 32 -11.25 3.91 -19.66
N ASP A 33 -10.69 5.10 -19.57
CA ASP A 33 -9.36 5.38 -19.03
C ASP A 33 -9.44 6.22 -17.74
N LYS A 34 -8.35 6.25 -16.98
CA LYS A 34 -8.24 7.06 -15.76
C LYS A 34 -8.45 8.56 -16.01
N ARG A 35 -8.15 9.02 -17.24
CA ARG A 35 -8.37 10.41 -17.66
C ARG A 35 -9.85 10.74 -17.77
N ASP A 36 -10.69 9.77 -18.15
CA ASP A 36 -12.12 9.97 -18.36
C ASP A 36 -12.88 10.16 -17.03
N ILE A 37 -12.40 9.53 -15.96
CA ILE A 37 -13.04 9.58 -14.64
C ILE A 37 -12.42 10.64 -13.72
N GLY A 38 -11.24 11.15 -14.05
CA GLY A 38 -10.51 12.12 -13.24
C GLY A 38 -9.85 11.54 -11.98
N ARG A 39 -9.02 12.35 -11.33
CA ARG A 39 -8.15 11.92 -10.22
C ARG A 39 -8.93 11.41 -9.01
N GLU A 40 -9.97 12.13 -8.59
CA GLU A 40 -10.71 11.81 -7.37
C GLU A 40 -11.41 10.46 -7.48
N ALA A 41 -12.16 10.24 -8.58
CA ALA A 41 -12.82 8.98 -8.84
C ALA A 41 -11.81 7.83 -9.02
N PHE A 42 -10.66 8.09 -9.66
CA PHE A 42 -9.61 7.09 -9.80
C PHE A 42 -9.01 6.67 -8.45
N VAL A 43 -8.78 7.62 -7.54
CA VAL A 43 -8.31 7.34 -6.19
C VAL A 43 -9.34 6.55 -5.40
N GLU A 44 -10.62 6.90 -5.50
CA GLU A 44 -11.70 6.16 -4.86
C GLU A 44 -11.75 4.70 -5.34
N GLU A 45 -11.65 4.48 -6.65
CA GLU A 45 -11.64 3.13 -7.24
C GLU A 45 -10.40 2.34 -6.81
N THR A 46 -9.24 3.00 -6.74
CA THR A 46 -7.99 2.39 -6.24
C THR A 46 -8.14 1.93 -4.79
N TRP A 47 -8.79 2.73 -3.95
CA TRP A 47 -9.08 2.35 -2.57
C TRP A 47 -10.05 1.17 -2.46
N LYS A 48 -11.05 1.09 -3.35
CA LYS A 48 -11.97 -0.07 -3.40
C LYS A 48 -11.21 -1.36 -3.70
N VAL A 49 -10.38 -1.34 -4.75
CA VAL A 49 -9.53 -2.48 -5.13
C VAL A 49 -8.57 -2.85 -4.00
N ALA A 50 -7.88 -1.88 -3.40
CA ALA A 50 -6.96 -2.15 -2.29
C ALA A 50 -7.65 -2.81 -1.09
N LYS A 51 -8.85 -2.33 -0.71
CA LYS A 51 -9.64 -2.91 0.39
C LYS A 51 -10.11 -4.33 0.08
N GLU A 52 -10.54 -4.59 -1.16
CA GLU A 52 -10.97 -5.93 -1.60
C GLU A 52 -9.81 -6.92 -1.52
N HIS A 53 -8.65 -6.58 -2.10
CA HIS A 53 -7.45 -7.41 -2.07
C HIS A 53 -6.95 -7.65 -0.65
N LYS A 54 -6.91 -6.60 0.19
CA LYS A 54 -6.57 -6.72 1.62
C LYS A 54 -7.48 -7.74 2.32
N ALA A 55 -8.79 -7.64 2.12
CA ALA A 55 -9.73 -8.57 2.74
C ALA A 55 -9.52 -10.02 2.26
N ILE A 56 -9.20 -10.23 0.98
CA ILE A 56 -8.85 -11.55 0.43
C ILE A 56 -7.60 -12.10 1.10
N ILE A 57 -6.52 -11.31 1.16
CA ILE A 57 -5.23 -11.71 1.75
C ILE A 57 -5.41 -12.10 3.22
N LEU A 58 -6.10 -11.28 4.01
CA LEU A 58 -6.33 -11.56 5.43
C LEU A 58 -7.15 -12.85 5.63
N ARG A 59 -8.18 -13.09 4.81
CA ARG A 59 -8.94 -14.36 4.85
C ARG A 59 -8.07 -15.57 4.51
N GLN A 60 -7.18 -15.44 3.52
CA GLN A 60 -6.24 -16.51 3.16
C GLN A 60 -5.27 -16.81 4.31
N LEU A 61 -4.68 -15.77 4.91
CA LEU A 61 -3.78 -15.91 6.07
C LEU A 61 -4.47 -16.58 7.26
N ALA A 62 -5.72 -16.23 7.53
CA ALA A 62 -6.52 -16.87 8.57
C ALA A 62 -6.82 -18.34 8.24
N LYS A 63 -7.18 -18.63 6.97
CA LYS A 63 -7.52 -19.99 6.51
C LYS A 63 -6.34 -20.96 6.61
N ILE A 64 -5.11 -20.50 6.40
CA ILE A 64 -3.90 -21.33 6.52
C ILE A 64 -3.39 -21.44 7.97
N GLY A 65 -4.09 -20.86 8.95
CA GLY A 65 -3.73 -20.97 10.37
C GLY A 65 -2.57 -20.07 10.80
N SER A 66 -2.38 -18.91 10.16
CA SER A 66 -1.33 -17.96 10.55
C SER A 66 -1.55 -17.46 11.98
N SER A 67 -0.58 -17.71 12.87
CA SER A 67 -0.63 -17.27 14.29
C SER A 67 -0.14 -15.83 14.49
N VAL A 68 -0.57 -14.92 13.61
CA VAL A 68 -0.25 -13.49 13.66
C VAL A 68 -1.06 -12.75 14.72
N ASP A 69 -0.58 -11.58 15.16
CA ASP A 69 -1.35 -10.67 16.00
C ASP A 69 -2.32 -9.82 15.15
N TRP A 70 -3.54 -10.33 14.99
CA TRP A 70 -4.62 -9.66 14.23
C TRP A 70 -5.01 -8.29 14.80
N THR A 71 -4.74 -8.02 16.08
CA THR A 71 -5.10 -6.74 16.72
C THR A 71 -4.19 -5.59 16.27
N ARG A 72 -3.04 -5.91 15.67
CA ARG A 72 -2.01 -4.96 15.23
C ARG A 72 -1.76 -5.01 13.73
N GLU A 73 -2.77 -5.39 12.96
CA GLU A 73 -2.70 -5.36 11.50
C GLU A 73 -2.40 -3.94 10.98
N ARG A 74 -1.56 -3.85 9.94
CA ARG A 74 -1.12 -2.58 9.35
C ARG A 74 -1.34 -2.52 7.84
N PHE A 75 -1.63 -1.32 7.36
CA PHE A 75 -1.71 -1.03 5.93
C PHE A 75 -0.79 0.14 5.61
N THR A 76 -0.03 0.08 4.52
CA THR A 76 0.98 1.11 4.22
C THR A 76 0.43 2.52 4.06
N LEU A 77 -0.86 2.69 3.73
CA LEU A 77 -1.55 3.99 3.71
C LEU A 77 -2.43 4.22 4.95
N ASP A 78 -2.25 3.45 6.03
CA ASP A 78 -2.84 3.80 7.32
C ASP A 78 -2.18 5.05 7.90
N GLU A 79 -2.85 5.70 8.84
CA GLU A 79 -2.42 6.98 9.40
C GLU A 79 -1.02 6.90 10.03
N GLY A 80 -0.73 5.79 10.72
CA GLY A 80 0.53 5.58 11.43
C GLY A 80 1.70 5.43 10.47
N LEU A 81 1.58 4.53 9.50
CA LEU A 81 2.63 4.30 8.51
C LEU A 81 2.80 5.49 7.55
N SER A 82 1.70 6.15 7.17
CA SER A 82 1.76 7.39 6.37
C SER A 82 2.46 8.53 7.11
N ARG A 83 2.30 8.62 8.43
CA ARG A 83 3.07 9.56 9.26
C ARG A 83 4.54 9.18 9.34
N ALA A 84 4.85 7.90 9.52
CA ALA A 84 6.24 7.42 9.59
C ALA A 84 7.03 7.74 8.30
N VAL A 85 6.42 7.55 7.12
CA VAL A 85 7.06 7.90 5.83
C VAL A 85 7.34 9.40 5.74
N ARG A 86 6.37 10.25 6.14
CA ARG A 86 6.56 11.72 6.15
C ARG A 86 7.68 12.14 7.08
N GLU A 87 7.73 11.58 8.28
CA GLU A 87 8.77 11.86 9.27
C GLU A 87 10.17 11.52 8.72
N VAL A 88 10.32 10.32 8.16
CA VAL A 88 11.61 9.89 7.58
C VAL A 88 12.00 10.78 6.40
N PHE A 89 11.05 11.13 5.53
CA PHE A 89 11.32 12.03 4.41
C PHE A 89 11.82 13.41 4.89
N VAL A 90 11.12 14.03 5.83
CA VAL A 90 11.50 15.34 6.38
C VAL A 90 12.86 15.26 7.08
N SER A 91 13.07 14.25 7.94
CA SER A 91 14.35 14.08 8.64
C SER A 91 15.52 13.90 7.69
N LEU A 92 15.37 13.11 6.62
CA LEU A 92 16.43 12.92 5.62
C LEU A 92 16.65 14.19 4.77
N TYR A 93 15.60 14.95 4.48
CA TYR A 93 15.71 16.24 3.81
C TYR A 93 16.45 17.28 4.65
N GLU A 94 16.10 17.44 5.94
CA GLU A 94 16.76 18.37 6.86
C GLU A 94 18.23 18.03 7.10
N ARG A 95 18.60 16.75 7.00
CA ARG A 95 19.99 16.27 7.06
C ARG A 95 20.78 16.48 5.76
N GLY A 96 20.17 17.04 4.72
CA GLY A 96 20.78 17.21 3.41
C GLY A 96 20.99 15.91 2.61
N LEU A 97 20.31 14.82 3.00
CA LEU A 97 20.42 13.51 2.34
C LEU A 97 19.38 13.30 1.22
N ILE A 98 18.32 14.10 1.22
CA ILE A 98 17.34 14.17 0.11
C ILE A 98 17.51 15.52 -0.58
N TYR A 99 17.61 15.49 -1.90
CA TYR A 99 17.71 16.69 -2.74
C TYR A 99 16.89 16.52 -4.02
N LYS A 100 16.66 17.62 -4.72
CA LYS A 100 16.05 17.67 -6.05
C LYS A 100 17.12 18.07 -7.06
N GLY A 101 17.27 17.29 -8.13
CA GLY A 101 18.22 17.57 -9.20
C GLY A 101 17.83 16.86 -10.49
N GLU A 102 18.56 17.14 -11.56
CA GLU A 102 18.40 16.47 -12.85
C GLU A 102 19.33 15.26 -12.92
N TYR A 103 18.77 14.10 -13.27
CA TYR A 103 19.49 12.84 -13.36
C TYR A 103 18.82 11.97 -14.43
N LEU A 104 19.59 11.08 -15.07
CA LEU A 104 19.04 10.11 -16.01
C LEU A 104 18.17 9.10 -15.25
N VAL A 105 16.88 9.05 -15.57
CA VAL A 105 15.92 8.12 -14.94
C VAL A 105 15.31 7.20 -15.99
N ASN A 106 14.93 6.00 -15.57
CA ASN A 106 14.12 5.10 -16.40
C ASN A 106 12.68 5.61 -16.37
N TRP A 107 12.20 6.09 -17.51
CA TRP A 107 10.84 6.61 -17.69
C TRP A 107 9.97 5.61 -18.45
#